data_AF-A0A3P0NUT5-F1
#
_entry.id   AF-A0A3P0NUT5-F1
#
_cell.length_a   1.000
_cell.length_b   1.000
_cell.length_c   1.000
_cell.angle_alpha   90.00
_cell.angle_beta   90.00
_cell.angle_gamma   90.00
#
_symmetry.space_group_name_H-M   'P 1'
#
loop_
_entity.id
_entity.type
_entity.pdbx_description
1 polymer ?
#
loop_
_entity_poly.entity_id
_entity_poly.type
_entity_poly.pdbx_seq_one_letter_code
_entity_poly.pdbx_strand_id
1 'polypeptide(L)'
;MQKNEAPRARRKPIQVNDASAVARRGRAERIEALRATIRDLVAEISHAADVELLDLMADEVGSFVRHKAAQDARAWAATAGVTLETGLMQLDRAIPNQSK
;
A
#
# COMPACT_ATOMS: atom_id res chain seq x y z
N MET A 1 -10.39 -54.57 33.16
CA MET A 1 -9.24 -53.81 32.62
C MET A 1 -9.28 -53.85 31.09
N GLN A 2 -9.41 -52.71 30.43
CA GLN A 2 -8.63 -52.33 29.24
C GLN A 2 -9.06 -50.92 28.81
N LYS A 3 -8.32 -49.92 29.29
CA LYS A 3 -8.32 -48.58 28.70
C LYS A 3 -7.60 -48.72 27.36
N ASN A 4 -8.30 -48.50 26.25
CA ASN A 4 -7.66 -48.25 24.96
C ASN A 4 -7.09 -46.83 24.96
N GLU A 5 -6.03 -46.65 25.74
CA GLU A 5 -5.18 -45.47 25.72
C GLU A 5 -4.19 -45.65 24.57
N ALA A 6 -4.69 -45.42 23.34
CA ALA A 6 -3.81 -45.34 22.18
C ALA A 6 -2.78 -44.23 22.47
N PRO A 7 -1.47 -44.52 22.37
CA PRO A 7 -0.48 -43.56 22.81
C PRO A 7 -0.56 -42.36 21.88
N ARG A 8 -0.84 -41.18 22.44
CA ARG A 8 -0.55 -39.86 21.85
C ARG A 8 0.97 -39.67 21.68
N ALA A 9 1.67 -40.71 21.23
CA ALA A 9 3.08 -40.70 20.94
C ALA A 9 3.32 -39.82 19.72
N ARG A 10 3.69 -38.57 20.03
CA ARG A 10 4.55 -37.72 19.21
C ARG A 10 3.92 -37.21 17.91
N ARG A 11 2.94 -36.30 18.05
CA ARG A 11 2.88 -35.20 17.06
C ARG A 11 4.24 -34.51 17.14
N LYS A 12 5.05 -34.58 16.07
CA LYS A 12 6.19 -33.67 15.92
C LYS A 12 5.64 -32.25 16.16
N PRO A 13 6.30 -31.39 16.94
CA PRO A 13 5.94 -29.98 16.92
C PRO A 13 5.89 -29.59 15.45
N ILE A 14 4.74 -29.09 14.98
CA ILE A 14 4.74 -28.37 13.71
C ILE A 14 5.78 -27.30 13.94
N GLN A 15 6.94 -27.40 13.28
CA GLN A 15 7.92 -26.33 13.36
C GLN A 15 7.19 -25.09 12.88
N VAL A 16 6.83 -24.22 13.83
CA VAL A 16 6.32 -22.90 13.53
C VAL A 16 7.48 -22.27 12.76
N ASN A 17 7.27 -22.03 11.46
CA ASN A 17 8.32 -21.52 10.60
C ASN A 17 8.47 -20.02 10.90
N ASP A 18 9.05 -19.73 12.07
CA ASP A 18 9.22 -18.39 12.61
C ASP A 18 10.06 -17.53 11.66
N ALA A 19 11.10 -18.11 11.05
CA ALA A 19 11.90 -17.41 10.04
C ALA A 19 11.05 -16.96 8.83
N SER A 20 10.12 -17.80 8.35
CA SER A 20 9.19 -17.43 7.28
C SER A 20 8.13 -16.43 7.75
N ALA A 21 7.66 -16.52 8.99
CA ALA A 21 6.73 -15.54 9.58
C ALA A 21 7.39 -14.16 9.74
N VAL A 22 8.64 -14.11 10.23
CA VAL A 22 9.46 -12.89 10.32
C VAL A 22 9.70 -12.30 8.93
N ALA A 23 10.03 -13.13 7.94
CA ALA A 23 10.19 -12.67 6.56
C ALA A 23 8.88 -12.13 5.95
N ARG A 24 7.72 -12.74 6.24
CA ARG A 24 6.40 -12.21 5.83
C ARG A 24 6.12 -10.87 6.49
N ARG A 25 6.34 -10.77 7.81
CA ARG A 25 6.15 -9.55 8.57
C ARG A 25 7.04 -8.41 8.05
N GLY A 26 8.33 -8.67 7.82
CA GLY A 26 9.24 -7.68 7.25
C GLY A 26 8.86 -7.24 5.83
N ARG A 27 8.26 -8.13 5.01
CA ARG A 27 7.71 -7.71 3.71
C ARG A 27 6.47 -6.83 3.85
N ALA A 28 5.52 -7.20 4.71
CA ALA A 28 4.31 -6.42 4.95
C ALA A 28 4.65 -5.01 5.47
N GLU A 29 5.59 -4.91 6.42
CA GLU A 29 6.09 -3.63 6.95
C GLU A 29 6.71 -2.76 5.86
N ARG A 30 7.51 -3.35 4.95
CA ARG A 30 8.08 -2.62 3.80
C ARG A 30 7.02 -2.13 2.82
N ILE A 31 6.01 -2.95 2.53
CA ILE A 31 4.91 -2.57 1.64
C ILE A 31 4.12 -1.42 2.25
N GLU A 32 3.84 -1.46 3.55
CA GLU A 32 3.09 -0.40 4.23
C GLU A 32 3.90 0.90 4.31
N ALA A 33 5.20 0.84 4.56
CA ALA A 33 6.07 2.02 4.51
C ALA A 33 6.07 2.70 3.13
N LEU A 34 6.12 1.90 2.05
CA LEU A 34 5.98 2.42 0.69
C LEU A 34 4.60 3.03 0.44
N ARG A 35 3.55 2.39 0.95
CA ARG A 35 2.17 2.88 0.81
C ARG A 35 2.00 4.25 1.50
N ALA A 36 2.56 4.42 2.70
CA ALA A 36 2.59 5.72 3.39
C ALA A 36 3.34 6.78 2.58
N THR A 37 4.55 6.45 2.10
CA THR A 37 5.37 7.37 1.28
C THR A 37 4.64 7.81 0.00
N ILE A 38 3.94 6.90 -0.67
CA ILE A 38 3.15 7.22 -1.87
C ILE A 38 1.98 8.15 -1.54
N ARG A 39 1.28 7.93 -0.42
CA ARG A 39 0.19 8.81 0.01
C ARG A 39 0.68 10.22 0.29
N ASP A 40 1.81 10.34 0.97
CA ASP A 40 2.43 11.65 1.27
C ASP A 40 2.77 12.38 -0.03
N LEU A 41 3.44 11.71 -0.97
CA LEU A 41 3.79 12.29 -2.28
C LEU A 41 2.55 12.69 -3.10
N VAL A 42 1.49 11.87 -3.11
CA VAL A 42 0.24 12.19 -3.80
C VAL A 42 -0.43 13.41 -3.16
N ALA A 43 -0.42 13.51 -1.84
CA ALA A 43 -0.98 14.64 -1.11
C ALA A 43 -0.19 15.92 -1.38
N GLU A 44 1.14 15.86 -1.36
CA GLU A 44 2.02 16.99 -1.67
C GLU A 44 1.77 17.54 -3.08
N ILE A 45 1.76 16.66 -4.10
CA ILE A 45 1.55 17.08 -5.49
C ILE A 45 0.13 17.62 -5.70
N SER A 46 -0.88 16.95 -5.13
CA SER A 46 -2.27 17.40 -5.23
C SER A 46 -2.47 18.76 -4.54
N HIS A 47 -1.84 18.94 -3.38
CA HIS A 47 -1.91 20.21 -2.66
C HIS A 47 -1.23 21.35 -3.41
N ALA A 48 -0.04 21.11 -3.97
CA ALA A 48 0.65 22.10 -4.80
C ALA A 48 -0.19 22.49 -6.04
N ALA A 49 -0.82 21.50 -6.68
CA ALA A 49 -1.73 21.75 -7.79
C ALA A 49 -2.97 22.56 -7.38
N ASP A 50 -3.53 22.27 -6.19
CA ASP A 50 -4.68 22.98 -5.66
C ASP A 50 -4.35 24.44 -5.32
N VAL A 51 -3.18 24.71 -4.75
CA VAL A 51 -2.70 26.08 -4.49
C VAL A 51 -2.55 26.86 -5.79
N GLU A 52 -1.91 26.29 -6.80
CA GLU A 52 -1.78 26.93 -8.13
C GLU A 52 -3.14 27.23 -8.77
N LEU A 53 -4.13 26.34 -8.63
CA LEU A 53 -5.49 26.60 -9.11
C LEU A 53 -6.13 27.78 -8.37
N LEU A 54 -5.97 27.87 -7.05
CA LEU A 54 -6.49 28.99 -6.25
C LEU A 54 -5.81 30.31 -6.61
N ASP A 55 -4.50 30.31 -6.78
CA ASP A 55 -3.73 31.51 -7.17
C ASP A 55 -4.17 32.02 -8.55
N LEU A 56 -4.37 31.11 -9.50
CA LEU A 56 -4.86 31.47 -10.84
C LEU A 56 -6.33 31.89 -10.87
N MET A 57 -7.14 31.49 -9.89
CA MET A 57 -8.51 31.98 -9.74
C MET A 57 -8.56 33.38 -9.11
N ALA A 58 -7.58 33.71 -8.27
CA ALA A 58 -7.43 35.05 -7.68
C ALA A 58 -6.88 36.06 -8.70
N ASP A 59 -6.06 35.62 -9.66
CA ASP A 59 -5.60 36.44 -10.77
C ASP A 59 -6.65 36.46 -11.90
N GLU A 60 -7.37 37.58 -12.06
CA GLU A 60 -8.41 37.78 -13.09
C GLU A 60 -7.87 37.62 -14.54
N VAL A 61 -6.55 37.53 -14.72
CA VAL A 61 -5.83 37.30 -15.99
C VAL A 61 -5.23 35.88 -16.04
N GLY A 62 -5.92 34.87 -15.48
CA GLY A 62 -5.45 33.49 -15.45
C GLY A 62 -5.15 32.89 -16.85
N SER A 63 -3.93 32.41 -17.07
CA SER A 63 -3.54 31.67 -18.28
C SER A 63 -4.22 30.30 -18.32
N PHE A 64 -5.11 30.06 -19.28
CA PHE A 64 -5.78 28.77 -19.49
C PHE A 64 -4.80 27.58 -19.52
N VAL A 65 -3.61 27.78 -20.10
CA VAL A 65 -2.56 26.76 -20.16
C VAL A 65 -2.06 26.36 -18.77
N ARG A 66 -1.88 27.33 -17.87
CA ARG A 66 -1.47 27.07 -16.48
C ARG A 66 -2.58 26.39 -15.69
N HIS A 67 -3.81 26.86 -15.86
CA HIS A 67 -5.00 26.24 -15.25
C HIS A 67 -5.08 24.76 -15.63
N LYS A 68 -4.96 24.46 -16.92
CA LYS A 68 -4.98 23.08 -17.41
C LYS A 68 -3.81 22.27 -16.85
N ALA A 69 -2.59 22.82 -16.82
CA ALA A 69 -1.43 22.11 -16.29
C ALA A 69 -1.60 21.74 -14.80
N ALA A 70 -2.17 22.64 -13.99
CA ALA A 70 -2.46 22.37 -12.59
C ALA A 70 -3.57 21.32 -12.42
N GLN A 71 -4.65 21.39 -13.22
CA GLN A 71 -5.68 20.35 -13.24
C GLN A 71 -5.12 18.98 -13.65
N ASP A 72 -4.29 18.93 -14.69
CA ASP A 72 -3.65 17.71 -15.17
C ASP A 72 -2.73 17.13 -14.09
N ALA A 73 -1.93 17.97 -13.41
CA ALA A 73 -1.07 17.54 -12.31
C ALA A 73 -1.88 16.88 -11.17
N ARG A 74 -3.00 17.51 -10.74
CA ARG A 74 -3.89 16.94 -9.73
C ARG A 74 -4.47 15.59 -10.19
N ALA A 75 -4.95 15.51 -11.43
CA ALA A 75 -5.54 14.30 -11.98
C ALA A 75 -4.51 13.16 -12.11
N TRP A 76 -3.28 13.47 -12.53
CA TRP A 76 -2.20 12.50 -12.64
C TRP A 76 -1.73 12.01 -11.28
N ALA A 77 -1.63 12.89 -10.27
CA ALA A 77 -1.30 12.49 -8.90
C ALA A 77 -2.33 11.49 -8.35
N ALA A 78 -3.63 11.79 -8.50
CA ALA A 78 -4.70 10.89 -8.08
C ALA A 78 -4.65 9.53 -8.81
N THR A 79 -4.46 9.56 -10.14
CA THR A 79 -4.38 8.34 -10.96
C THR A 79 -3.16 7.49 -10.57
N ALA A 80 -1.99 8.10 -10.45
CA ALA A 80 -0.76 7.41 -10.06
C ALA A 80 -0.87 6.80 -8.66
N GLY A 81 -1.47 7.53 -7.71
CA GLY A 81 -1.73 7.03 -6.36
C GLY A 81 -2.54 5.73 -6.39
N VAL A 82 -3.68 5.73 -7.08
CA VAL A 82 -4.54 4.54 -7.21
C VAL A 82 -3.80 3.38 -7.87
N THR A 83 -3.08 3.62 -8.96
CA THR A 83 -2.33 2.57 -9.67
C THR A 83 -1.26 1.94 -8.78
N LEU A 84 -0.46 2.76 -8.09
CA LEU A 84 0.62 2.28 -7.24
C LEU A 84 0.10 1.56 -6.00
N GLU A 85 -0.93 2.09 -5.32
CA GLU A 85 -1.54 1.41 -4.16
C GLU A 85 -2.14 0.06 -4.55
N THR A 86 -2.74 -0.03 -5.74
CA THR A 86 -3.26 -1.28 -6.29
C THR A 86 -2.12 -2.26 -6.57
N GLY A 87 -1.03 -1.82 -7.18
CA GLY A 87 0.16 -2.65 -7.40
C GLY A 87 0.76 -3.17 -6.09
N LEU A 88 0.87 -2.32 -5.07
CA LEU A 88 1.33 -2.72 -3.73
C LEU A 88 0.39 -3.73 -3.07
N MET A 89 -0.93 -3.55 -3.22
CA MET A 89 -1.92 -4.53 -2.76
C MET A 89 -1.75 -5.89 -3.47
N GLN A 90 -1.47 -5.88 -4.77
CA GLN A 90 -1.21 -7.12 -5.52
C GLN A 90 0.07 -7.81 -5.05
N LEU A 91 1.15 -7.05 -4.79
CA LEU A 91 2.40 -7.58 -4.25
C LEU A 91 2.22 -8.23 -2.88
N ASP A 92 1.43 -7.61 -2.00
CA ASP A 92 1.12 -8.15 -0.67
C ASP A 92 0.39 -9.51 -0.76
N ARG A 93 -0.48 -9.66 -1.77
CA ARG A 93 -1.27 -10.88 -2.01
C ARG A 93 -0.61 -11.91 -2.91
N ALA A 94 0.51 -11.58 -3.56
CA ALA A 94 1.14 -12.41 -4.58
C ALA A 94 1.64 -13.75 -4.04
N ILE A 95 2.01 -13.80 -2.75
CA ILE A 95 2.37 -15.04 -2.08
C ILE A 95 1.16 -15.50 -1.28
N PRO A 96 0.57 -16.69 -1.59
CA PRO A 96 -0.54 -17.20 -0.81
C PRO A 96 -0.11 -17.34 0.65
N ASN A 97 -0.86 -16.71 1.56
CA ASN A 97 -0.81 -17.04 2.97
C ASN A 97 -1.27 -18.50 3.07
N GLN A 98 -0.32 -19.43 3.14
CA GLN A 98 -0.61 -20.81 3.49
C GLN A 98 -1.08 -20.84 4.95
N SER A 99 -2.36 -20.53 5.15
CA SER A 99 -3.08 -20.97 6.33
C SER A 99 -3.21 -22.48 6.21
N LYS A 100 -2.63 -23.20 7.17
CA LYS A 100 -3.00 -24.58 7.46
C LYS A 100 -4.32 -24.60 8.21
#